data_AF-A0A7S1JVK1-F1
#
_entry.id   AF-A0A7S1JVK1-F1
#
_cell.length_a   1.000
_cell.length_b   1.000
_cell.length_c   1.000
_cell.angle_alpha   90.00
_cell.angle_beta   90.00
_cell.angle_gamma   90.00
#
_symmetry.space_group_name_H-M   'P 1'
#
loop_
_entity.id
_entity.type
_entity.pdbx_description
1 polymer ?
#
loop_
_entity_poly.entity_id
_entity_poly.type
_entity_poly.pdbx_seq_one_letter_code
_entity_poly.pdbx_strand_id
1 'polypeptide(L)'
;MQRLWGDNYFNPRTKRWSRTADNESRRGFCELIMDPICQVFTSIMTDDKEKYTKFLENMGVVLKAADKEKTGKALLKCVMQEWLSAGDTLLNMIVAHLPSPVEAQRYRVASLYEGPMDDEAANAIRNCDPNGPLMMYVSKMVPANEKGRFYAFGRVFSGTIATGQKVRIQGPHYVPGGKEDVTVKNIQRTVLMMGNKFHRVEDVPCGNTVALVGVDQYLLKSGTITTWDQAHNVTDMKYSVS
;
A
#
# COMPACT_ATOMS: atom_id res chain seq x y z
N MET A 1 6.62 12.66 21.02
CA MET A 1 5.35 13.01 20.33
C MET A 1 4.07 12.69 21.12
N GLN A 2 4.10 11.91 22.21
CA GLN A 2 2.87 11.46 22.90
C GLN A 2 1.96 12.56 23.47
N ARG A 3 2.43 13.81 23.61
CA ARG A 3 1.65 14.94 24.15
C ARG A 3 1.11 15.89 23.08
N LEU A 4 1.40 15.65 21.81
CA LEU A 4 0.99 16.52 20.71
C LEU A 4 -0.47 16.30 20.26
N TRP A 5 -1.19 15.36 20.86
CA TRP A 5 -2.58 15.03 20.52
C TRP A 5 -3.44 14.88 21.78
N GLY A 6 -4.75 15.06 21.64
CA GLY A 6 -5.72 14.95 22.75
C GLY A 6 -5.71 16.12 23.72
N ASP A 7 -6.19 15.88 24.95
CA ASP A 7 -6.28 16.86 26.05
C ASP A 7 -4.92 17.05 26.75
N ASN A 8 -3.89 17.37 25.96
CA ASN A 8 -2.57 17.76 26.45
C ASN A 8 -2.34 19.24 26.15
N TYR A 9 -2.04 20.02 27.17
CA TYR A 9 -1.89 21.46 27.12
C TYR A 9 -0.43 21.86 27.27
N PHE A 10 0.02 22.84 26.49
CA PHE A 10 1.35 23.41 26.53
C PHE A 10 1.23 24.89 26.92
N ASN A 11 2.02 25.31 27.91
CA ASN A 11 2.13 26.71 28.29
C ASN A 11 3.42 27.28 27.66
N PRO A 12 3.33 28.22 26.71
CA PRO A 12 4.50 28.73 25.99
C PRO A 12 5.43 29.57 26.86
N ARG A 13 4.95 30.18 27.95
CA ARG A 13 5.76 30.97 28.89
C ARG A 13 6.64 30.07 29.75
N THR A 14 6.03 29.06 30.37
CA THR A 14 6.74 28.14 31.29
C THR A 14 7.41 26.98 30.55
N LYS A 15 7.06 26.75 29.28
CA LYS A 15 7.47 25.60 28.45
C LYS A 15 7.11 24.25 29.08
N ARG A 16 6.05 24.21 29.89
CA ARG A 16 5.58 23.01 30.58
C ARG A 16 4.32 22.44 29.94
N TRP A 17 4.17 21.14 30.13
CA TRP A 17 3.00 20.38 29.69
C TRP A 17 2.08 20.07 30.88
N SER A 18 0.78 20.12 30.64
CA SER A 18 -0.26 19.76 31.61
C SER A 18 -1.35 18.92 30.93
N ARG A 19 -2.10 18.15 31.72
CA ARG A 19 -3.34 17.47 31.28
C ARG A 19 -4.60 18.30 31.56
N THR A 20 -4.47 19.37 32.33
CA THR A 20 -5.55 20.31 32.63
C THR A 20 -5.28 21.63 31.95
N ALA A 21 -6.33 22.22 31.38
CA ALA A 21 -6.25 23.57 30.84
C ALA A 21 -6.05 24.58 31.98
N ASP A 22 -5.07 25.45 31.83
CA ASP A 22 -4.93 26.71 32.54
C ASP A 22 -5.21 27.89 31.57
N ASN A 23 -5.44 29.10 32.10
CA ASN A 23 -5.78 30.29 31.29
C ASN A 23 -4.70 30.71 30.28
N GLU A 24 -3.45 30.28 30.46
CA GLU A 24 -2.31 30.63 29.62
C GLU A 24 -1.85 29.47 28.72
N SER A 25 -2.47 28.31 28.85
CA SER A 25 -2.13 27.07 28.16
C SER A 25 -3.09 26.79 27.03
N ARG A 26 -2.56 26.21 25.96
CA ARG A 26 -3.35 25.80 24.81
C ARG A 26 -3.05 24.35 24.49
N ARG A 27 -3.98 23.68 23.79
CA ARG A 27 -3.75 22.32 23.31
C ARG A 27 -2.44 22.29 22.53
N GLY A 28 -1.55 21.37 22.88
CA GLY A 28 -0.22 21.28 22.26
C GLY A 28 -0.29 21.11 20.75
N PHE A 29 -1.29 20.37 20.25
CA PHE A 29 -1.56 20.27 18.81
C PHE A 29 -1.82 21.64 18.17
N CYS A 30 -2.72 22.43 18.77
CA CYS A 30 -3.10 23.72 18.23
C CYS A 30 -1.90 24.67 18.23
N GLU A 31 -1.22 24.78 19.37
CA GLU A 31 -0.11 25.72 19.55
C GLU A 31 1.12 25.37 18.70
N LEU A 32 1.51 24.09 18.66
CA LEU A 32 2.79 23.66 18.08
C LEU A 32 2.69 23.11 16.66
N ILE A 33 1.49 22.76 16.17
CA ILE A 33 1.29 22.15 14.85
C ILE A 33 0.30 22.98 14.02
N MET A 34 -0.94 23.10 14.46
CA MET A 34 -2.01 23.70 13.64
C MET A 34 -1.78 25.20 13.40
N ASP A 35 -1.45 25.95 14.44
CA ASP A 35 -1.30 27.40 14.34
C ASP A 35 -0.12 27.82 13.45
N PRO A 36 1.08 27.20 13.54
CA PRO A 36 2.15 27.43 12.57
C PRO A 36 1.70 27.18 11.12
N ILE A 37 0.96 26.10 10.86
CA ILE A 37 0.43 25.80 9.53
C ILE A 37 -0.55 26.90 9.08
N CYS A 38 -1.49 27.29 9.93
CA CYS A 38 -2.44 28.37 9.65
C CYS A 38 -1.73 29.72 9.39
N GLN A 39 -0.66 30.02 10.12
CA GLN A 39 0.13 31.24 9.93
C GLN A 39 0.84 31.27 8.58
N VAL A 40 1.41 30.14 8.13
CA VAL A 40 2.00 30.01 6.79
C VAL A 40 0.93 30.17 5.70
N PHE A 41 -0.21 29.50 5.85
CA PHE A 41 -1.33 29.63 4.92
C PHE A 41 -1.80 31.09 4.81
N THR A 42 -2.03 31.73 5.95
CA THR A 42 -2.56 33.10 5.99
C THR A 42 -1.55 34.07 5.39
N SER A 43 -0.28 34.03 5.82
CA SER A 43 0.76 34.95 5.35
C SER A 43 1.02 34.84 3.85
N ILE A 44 1.02 33.63 3.28
CA ILE A 44 1.16 33.44 1.82
C ILE A 44 -0.08 33.92 1.07
N MET A 45 -1.29 33.64 1.58
CA MET A 45 -2.54 34.03 0.91
C MET A 45 -2.81 35.53 0.98
N THR A 46 -2.27 36.24 1.98
CA THR A 46 -2.32 37.71 2.09
C THR A 46 -1.10 38.41 1.47
N ASP A 47 -0.20 37.67 0.82
CA ASP A 47 1.06 38.17 0.22
C ASP A 47 1.98 38.94 1.20
N ASP A 48 1.99 38.54 2.48
CA ASP A 48 2.86 39.11 3.52
C ASP A 48 4.29 38.54 3.41
N LYS A 49 5.05 39.08 2.45
CA LYS A 49 6.37 38.56 2.05
C LYS A 49 7.39 38.53 3.16
N GLU A 50 7.41 39.55 4.00
CA GLU A 50 8.34 39.63 5.12
C GLU A 50 8.08 38.50 6.12
N LYS A 51 6.81 38.29 6.45
CA LYS A 51 6.40 37.27 7.41
C LYS A 51 6.66 35.86 6.90
N TYR A 52 6.15 35.50 5.73
CA TYR A 52 6.31 34.12 5.25
C TYR A 52 7.77 33.79 4.92
N THR A 53 8.57 34.74 4.40
CA THR A 53 9.99 34.48 4.10
C THR A 53 10.77 34.17 5.38
N LYS A 54 10.54 34.94 6.45
CA LYS A 54 11.12 34.68 7.77
C LYS A 54 10.68 33.34 8.36
N PHE A 55 9.42 32.95 8.15
CA PHE A 55 8.93 31.62 8.54
C PHE A 55 9.67 30.50 7.80
N LEU A 56 9.81 30.61 6.48
CA LEU A 56 10.50 29.61 5.67
C LEU A 56 11.96 29.45 6.10
N GLU A 57 12.66 30.55 6.36
CA GLU A 57 14.03 30.55 6.86
C GLU A 57 14.15 29.87 8.23
N ASN A 58 13.28 30.23 9.19
CA ASN A 58 13.28 29.64 10.54
C ASN A 58 13.01 28.13 10.53
N MET A 59 12.23 27.65 9.55
CA MET A 59 11.88 26.24 9.41
C MET A 59 12.84 25.47 8.48
N GLY A 60 13.85 26.15 7.91
CA GLY A 60 14.82 25.55 7.00
C GLY A 60 14.25 25.14 5.65
N VAL A 61 13.15 25.76 5.20
CA VAL A 61 12.48 25.44 3.94
C VAL A 61 13.17 26.17 2.79
N VAL A 62 13.80 25.41 1.88
CA VAL A 62 14.55 25.98 0.75
C VAL A 62 13.76 25.80 -0.55
N LEU A 63 13.18 26.90 -1.05
CA LEU A 63 12.46 26.90 -2.33
C LEU A 63 13.42 27.06 -3.52
N LYS A 64 13.09 26.40 -4.63
CA LYS A 64 13.77 26.59 -5.93
C LYS A 64 13.51 28.00 -6.47
N ALA A 65 14.42 28.52 -7.30
CA ALA A 65 14.31 29.87 -7.87
C ALA A 65 12.95 30.10 -8.55
N ALA A 66 12.51 29.17 -9.40
CA ALA A 66 11.21 29.25 -10.09
C ALA A 66 10.00 29.17 -9.14
N ASP A 67 10.14 28.57 -7.96
CA ASP A 67 9.06 28.48 -6.98
C ASP A 67 8.92 29.77 -6.17
N LYS A 68 10.01 30.52 -5.98
CA LYS A 68 10.00 31.82 -5.28
C LYS A 68 9.24 32.91 -6.04
N GLU A 69 9.12 32.77 -7.35
CA GLU A 69 8.36 33.71 -8.20
C GLU A 69 6.85 33.44 -8.17
N LYS A 70 6.41 32.29 -7.64
CA LYS A 70 4.98 31.96 -7.53
C LYS A 70 4.33 32.78 -6.42
N THR A 71 3.02 32.91 -6.49
CA THR A 71 2.21 33.61 -5.49
C THR A 71 0.95 32.82 -5.12
N GLY A 72 0.31 33.21 -4.01
CA GLY A 72 -0.95 32.64 -3.54
C GLY A 72 -0.92 31.12 -3.45
N LYS A 73 -1.96 30.46 -3.99
CA LYS A 73 -2.13 29.00 -3.93
C LYS A 73 -0.96 28.23 -4.56
N ALA A 74 -0.33 28.76 -5.60
CA ALA A 74 0.77 28.09 -6.29
C ALA A 74 2.03 28.05 -5.42
N LEU A 75 2.37 29.17 -4.77
CA LEU A 75 3.47 29.26 -3.81
C LEU A 75 3.20 28.38 -2.59
N LEU A 76 2.00 28.48 -2.03
CA LEU A 76 1.58 27.70 -0.86
C LEU A 76 1.74 26.20 -1.10
N LYS A 77 1.34 25.70 -2.27
CA LYS A 77 1.51 24.29 -2.63
C LYS A 77 2.99 23.89 -2.62
N CYS A 78 3.87 24.69 -3.22
CA CYS A 78 5.32 24.42 -3.23
C CYS A 78 5.90 24.43 -1.82
N VAL A 79 5.56 25.43 -1.00
CA VAL A 79 5.98 25.52 0.40
C VAL A 79 5.57 24.30 1.20
N MET A 80 4.30 23.89 1.12
CA MET A 80 3.80 22.76 1.90
C MET A 80 4.40 21.43 1.45
N GLN A 81 4.69 21.26 0.15
CA GLN A 81 5.36 20.06 -0.37
C GLN A 81 6.78 19.91 0.15
N GLU A 82 7.51 21.03 0.31
CA GLU A 82 8.87 21.02 0.84
C GLU A 82 8.89 20.92 2.37
N TRP A 83 8.00 21.66 3.05
CA TRP A 83 8.00 21.73 4.52
C TRP A 83 7.39 20.49 5.18
N LEU A 84 6.25 20.00 4.67
CA LEU A 84 5.47 18.91 5.26
C LEU A 84 5.07 17.89 4.17
N SER A 85 6.07 17.25 3.57
CA SER A 85 5.88 16.18 2.59
C SER A 85 5.01 15.05 3.18
N ALA A 86 3.78 14.96 2.67
CA ALA A 86 2.86 13.89 3.05
C ALA A 86 3.38 12.51 2.59
N GLY A 87 4.14 12.45 1.50
CA GLY A 87 4.64 11.20 0.93
C GLY A 87 5.54 10.44 1.92
N ASP A 88 6.58 11.12 2.42
CA ASP A 88 7.55 10.52 3.34
C ASP A 88 6.91 10.18 4.69
N THR A 89 6.03 11.06 5.15
CA THR A 89 5.28 10.85 6.41
C THR A 89 4.39 9.62 6.32
N LEU A 90 3.58 9.50 5.25
CA LEU A 90 2.70 8.37 5.03
C LEU A 90 3.50 7.07 4.86
N LEU A 91 4.61 7.11 4.12
CA LEU A 91 5.48 5.95 3.94
C LEU A 91 6.06 5.46 5.27
N ASN A 92 6.56 6.38 6.09
CA ASN A 92 7.08 6.05 7.43
C ASN A 92 5.98 5.46 8.33
N MET A 93 4.77 6.01 8.30
CA MET A 93 3.65 5.45 9.06
C MET A 93 3.27 4.04 8.57
N ILE A 94 3.25 3.82 7.25
CA ILE A 94 2.99 2.51 6.66
C ILE A 94 4.05 1.49 7.13
N VAL A 95 5.34 1.84 7.05
CA VAL A 95 6.43 0.96 7.47
C VAL A 95 6.40 0.69 8.98
N ALA A 96 6.07 1.68 9.80
CA ALA A 96 6.06 1.55 11.25
C ALA A 96 4.85 0.78 11.79
N HIS A 97 3.71 0.83 11.11
CA HIS A 97 2.44 0.32 11.65
C HIS A 97 1.81 -0.82 10.87
N LEU A 98 2.16 -1.04 9.60
CA LEU A 98 1.68 -2.20 8.86
C LEU A 98 2.67 -3.36 8.99
N PRO A 99 2.19 -4.58 9.30
CA PRO A 99 3.05 -5.74 9.38
C PRO A 99 3.60 -6.09 7.98
N SER A 100 4.84 -6.59 7.96
CA SER A 100 5.43 -7.17 6.76
C SER A 100 4.62 -8.40 6.29
N PRO A 101 4.67 -8.80 5.00
CA PRO A 101 3.98 -10.00 4.54
C PRO A 101 4.39 -11.27 5.30
N VAL A 102 5.65 -11.37 5.73
CA VAL A 102 6.18 -12.49 6.52
C VAL A 102 5.49 -12.58 7.88
N GLU A 103 5.25 -11.45 8.53
CA GLU A 103 4.52 -11.40 9.81
C GLU A 103 3.02 -11.59 9.58
N ALA A 104 2.44 -10.89 8.60
CA ALA A 104 1.02 -10.88 8.32
C ALA A 104 0.48 -12.25 7.92
N GLN A 105 1.20 -13.00 7.08
CA GLN A 105 0.70 -14.28 6.58
C GLN A 105 0.65 -15.36 7.68
N ARG A 106 1.50 -15.27 8.72
CA ARG A 106 1.51 -16.23 9.84
C ARG A 106 0.15 -16.38 10.52
N TYR A 107 -0.51 -15.25 10.81
CA TYR A 107 -1.82 -15.25 11.46
C TYR A 107 -2.98 -15.17 10.45
N ARG A 108 -2.73 -14.79 9.19
CA ARG A 108 -3.77 -14.68 8.16
C ARG A 108 -4.00 -15.97 7.37
N VAL A 109 -3.05 -16.90 7.33
CA VAL A 109 -3.18 -18.15 6.54
C VAL A 109 -4.49 -18.88 6.79
N ALA A 110 -4.95 -18.96 8.04
CA ALA A 110 -6.20 -19.62 8.42
C ALA A 110 -7.46 -18.95 7.84
N SER A 111 -7.37 -17.67 7.46
CA SER A 111 -8.45 -16.95 6.77
C SER A 111 -8.27 -16.92 5.25
N LEU A 112 -7.03 -17.09 4.78
CA LEU A 112 -6.66 -17.00 3.37
C LEU A 112 -6.81 -18.32 2.64
N TYR A 113 -6.54 -19.45 3.28
CA TYR A 113 -6.45 -20.73 2.59
C TYR A 113 -7.53 -21.70 3.09
N GLU A 114 -8.21 -22.36 2.16
CA GLU A 114 -9.37 -23.22 2.45
C GLU A 114 -8.97 -24.66 2.82
N GLY A 115 -7.71 -25.03 2.59
CA GLY A 115 -7.20 -26.38 2.86
C GLY A 115 -6.77 -26.62 4.31
N PRO A 116 -6.29 -27.84 4.61
CA PRO A 116 -5.76 -28.19 5.92
C PRO A 116 -4.57 -27.30 6.32
N MET A 117 -4.54 -26.83 7.57
CA MET A 117 -3.49 -25.92 8.05
C MET A 117 -2.14 -26.60 8.27
N ASP A 118 -2.09 -27.92 8.23
CA ASP A 118 -0.89 -28.76 8.35
C ASP A 118 -0.30 -29.15 6.98
N ASP A 119 -0.94 -28.76 5.88
CA ASP A 119 -0.47 -29.09 4.53
C ASP A 119 0.69 -28.21 4.03
N GLU A 120 1.30 -28.61 2.91
CA GLU A 120 2.50 -27.95 2.37
C GLU A 120 2.22 -26.49 1.95
N ALA A 121 1.07 -26.22 1.32
CA ALA A 121 0.67 -24.87 0.91
C ALA A 121 0.40 -23.95 2.11
N ALA A 122 -0.33 -24.42 3.11
CA ALA A 122 -0.61 -23.67 4.33
C ALA A 122 0.69 -23.34 5.08
N ASN A 123 1.61 -24.31 5.20
CA ASN A 123 2.92 -24.07 5.80
C ASN A 123 3.75 -23.05 5.01
N ALA A 124 3.76 -23.14 3.67
CA ALA A 124 4.50 -22.22 2.81
C ALA A 124 3.91 -20.80 2.83
N ILE A 125 2.58 -20.66 2.81
CA ILE A 125 1.89 -19.37 2.99
C ILE A 125 2.20 -18.82 4.38
N ARG A 126 2.08 -19.62 5.45
CA ARG A 126 2.36 -19.15 6.82
C ARG A 126 3.75 -18.54 6.95
N ASN A 127 4.72 -19.11 6.25
CA ASN A 127 6.11 -18.70 6.32
C ASN A 127 6.50 -17.64 5.27
N CYS A 128 5.60 -17.29 4.34
CA CYS A 128 5.93 -16.47 3.18
C CYS A 128 7.18 -17.03 2.47
N ASP A 129 7.20 -18.34 2.21
CA ASP A 129 8.39 -19.04 1.70
C ASP A 129 8.50 -18.92 0.17
N PRO A 130 9.55 -18.27 -0.38
CA PRO A 130 9.73 -18.11 -1.82
C PRO A 130 10.09 -19.42 -2.55
N ASN A 131 10.52 -20.45 -1.83
CA ASN A 131 10.91 -21.75 -2.37
C ASN A 131 9.83 -22.83 -2.20
N GLY A 132 8.76 -22.52 -1.44
CA GLY A 132 7.63 -23.41 -1.27
C GLY A 132 6.75 -23.51 -2.54
N PRO A 133 5.66 -24.30 -2.49
CA PRO A 133 4.69 -24.34 -3.56
C PRO A 133 4.16 -22.94 -3.87
N LEU A 134 4.04 -22.62 -5.16
CA LEU A 134 3.43 -21.37 -5.59
C LEU A 134 1.99 -21.35 -5.13
N MET A 135 1.60 -20.29 -4.40
CA MET A 135 0.21 -19.98 -4.08
C MET A 135 0.01 -18.51 -4.36
N MET A 136 -0.72 -18.18 -5.42
CA MET A 136 -1.11 -16.82 -5.78
C MET A 136 -2.62 -16.73 -5.88
N TYR A 137 -3.18 -15.61 -5.43
CA TYR A 137 -4.59 -15.30 -5.63
C TYR A 137 -4.74 -14.13 -6.59
N VAL A 138 -5.49 -14.34 -7.67
CA VAL A 138 -5.95 -13.30 -8.57
C VAL A 138 -7.19 -12.67 -7.97
N SER A 139 -7.11 -11.39 -7.64
CA SER A 139 -8.23 -10.64 -7.05
C SER A 139 -8.97 -9.78 -8.07
N LYS A 140 -8.31 -9.39 -9.17
CA LYS A 140 -8.88 -8.45 -10.12
C LYS A 140 -8.35 -8.66 -11.54
N MET A 141 -9.25 -8.58 -12.51
CA MET A 141 -8.91 -8.48 -13.93
C MET A 141 -8.78 -7.00 -14.29
N VAL A 142 -7.59 -6.57 -14.70
CA VAL A 142 -7.30 -5.18 -15.11
C VAL A 142 -7.31 -5.09 -16.63
N PRO A 143 -8.09 -4.20 -17.26
CA PRO A 143 -8.11 -4.06 -18.71
C PRO A 143 -6.71 -3.77 -19.27
N ALA A 144 -6.33 -4.48 -20.32
CA ALA A 144 -5.13 -4.19 -21.08
C ALA A 144 -5.42 -3.13 -22.17
N ASN A 145 -4.36 -2.58 -22.77
CA ASN A 145 -4.48 -1.64 -23.89
C ASN A 145 -5.11 -2.32 -25.13
N GLU A 146 -4.96 -3.64 -25.25
CA GLU A 146 -5.57 -4.43 -26.32
C GLU A 146 -7.04 -4.74 -25.98
N LYS A 147 -7.93 -4.45 -26.92
CA LYS A 147 -9.38 -4.62 -26.74
C LYS A 147 -9.72 -6.07 -26.42
N GLY A 148 -10.42 -6.28 -25.30
CA GLY A 148 -10.88 -7.60 -24.86
C GLY A 148 -9.83 -8.44 -24.15
N ARG A 149 -8.63 -7.89 -23.88
CA ARG A 149 -7.58 -8.55 -23.08
C ARG A 149 -7.52 -7.98 -21.68
N PHE A 150 -7.19 -8.84 -20.72
CA PHE A 150 -7.07 -8.46 -19.32
C PHE A 150 -5.77 -8.99 -18.71
N TYR A 151 -5.20 -8.20 -17.81
CA TYR A 151 -4.18 -8.65 -16.88
C TYR A 151 -4.84 -9.25 -15.64
N ALA A 152 -4.43 -10.47 -15.26
CA ALA A 152 -4.83 -11.06 -13.99
C ALA A 152 -3.92 -10.50 -12.89
N PHE A 153 -4.46 -9.58 -12.07
CA PHE A 153 -3.72 -8.92 -10.99
C PHE A 153 -4.00 -9.60 -9.65
N GLY A 154 -2.93 -9.88 -8.91
CA GLY A 154 -3.04 -10.61 -7.66
C GLY A 154 -1.79 -10.52 -6.79
N ARG A 155 -1.81 -11.30 -5.71
CA ARG A 155 -0.71 -11.41 -4.74
C ARG A 155 -0.18 -12.82 -4.70
N VAL A 156 1.15 -12.95 -4.68
CA VAL A 156 1.84 -14.21 -4.42
C VAL A 156 1.97 -14.36 -2.91
N PHE A 157 1.36 -15.40 -2.35
CA PHE A 157 1.39 -15.71 -0.92
C PHE A 157 2.53 -16.65 -0.55
N SER A 158 2.86 -17.62 -1.41
CA SER A 158 4.04 -18.49 -1.28
C SER A 158 4.62 -18.83 -2.65
N GLY A 159 5.86 -19.30 -2.67
CA GLY A 159 6.61 -19.62 -3.86
C GLY A 159 6.99 -18.39 -4.68
N THR A 160 7.42 -18.64 -5.91
CA THR A 160 7.81 -17.62 -6.87
C THR A 160 7.12 -17.88 -8.21
N ILE A 161 6.45 -16.87 -8.75
CA ILE A 161 5.78 -16.97 -10.06
C ILE A 161 6.69 -16.43 -11.14
N ALA A 162 6.86 -17.18 -12.22
CA ALA A 162 7.78 -16.84 -13.32
C ALA A 162 7.13 -16.91 -14.69
N THR A 163 7.65 -16.11 -15.62
CA THR A 163 7.29 -16.18 -17.04
C THR A 163 7.65 -17.57 -17.60
N GLY A 164 6.72 -18.20 -18.33
CA GLY A 164 6.86 -19.54 -18.89
C GLY A 164 6.57 -20.68 -17.90
N GLN A 165 6.41 -20.39 -16.61
CA GLN A 165 6.15 -21.41 -15.59
C GLN A 165 4.81 -22.09 -15.82
N LYS A 166 4.80 -23.42 -15.78
CA LYS A 166 3.60 -24.24 -15.87
C LYS A 166 2.88 -24.23 -14.52
N VAL A 167 1.64 -23.76 -14.52
CA VAL A 167 0.83 -23.59 -13.31
C VAL A 167 -0.56 -24.19 -13.51
N ARG A 168 -1.20 -24.50 -12.39
CA ARG A 168 -2.63 -24.80 -12.29
C ARG A 168 -3.36 -23.49 -12.03
N ILE A 169 -4.37 -23.21 -12.82
CA ILE A 169 -5.29 -22.08 -12.68
C ILE A 169 -6.61 -22.69 -12.20
N GLN A 170 -6.91 -22.48 -10.92
CA GLN A 170 -8.11 -22.95 -10.24
C GLN A 170 -9.11 -21.78 -10.18
N GLY A 171 -10.30 -21.99 -10.73
CA GLY A 171 -11.39 -21.05 -10.59
C GLY A 171 -12.07 -21.14 -9.23
N PRO A 172 -13.03 -20.23 -8.95
CA PRO A 172 -13.71 -20.13 -7.65
C PRO A 172 -14.46 -21.38 -7.22
N HIS A 173 -14.88 -22.23 -8.16
CA HIS A 173 -15.67 -23.43 -7.90
C HIS A 173 -14.83 -24.71 -7.93
N TYR A 174 -13.50 -24.59 -8.04
CA TYR A 174 -12.60 -25.74 -7.99
C TYR A 174 -12.75 -26.50 -6.66
N VAL A 175 -12.87 -27.82 -6.76
CA VAL A 175 -12.84 -28.74 -5.62
C VAL A 175 -11.56 -29.59 -5.70
N PRO A 176 -10.78 -29.69 -4.60
CA PRO A 176 -9.57 -30.51 -4.54
C PRO A 176 -9.78 -31.95 -5.04
N GLY A 177 -8.85 -32.45 -5.85
CA GLY A 177 -8.94 -33.76 -6.50
C GLY A 177 -9.86 -33.82 -7.73
N GLY A 178 -10.68 -32.79 -7.96
CA GLY A 178 -11.52 -32.65 -9.15
C GLY A 178 -10.74 -32.21 -10.39
N LYS A 179 -11.41 -32.32 -11.55
CA LYS A 179 -10.95 -31.79 -12.85
C LYS A 179 -11.79 -30.61 -13.35
N GLU A 180 -12.88 -30.30 -12.66
CA GLU A 180 -13.75 -29.17 -12.97
C GLU A 180 -13.13 -27.86 -12.47
N ASP A 181 -13.36 -26.77 -13.21
CA ASP A 181 -12.87 -25.43 -12.90
C ASP A 181 -11.35 -25.34 -12.62
N VAL A 182 -10.56 -26.20 -13.26
CA VAL A 182 -9.10 -26.17 -13.20
C VAL A 182 -8.51 -26.38 -14.59
N THR A 183 -7.50 -25.57 -14.91
CA THR A 183 -6.73 -25.73 -16.15
C THR A 183 -5.24 -25.64 -15.88
N VAL A 184 -4.43 -26.35 -16.67
CA VAL A 184 -2.97 -26.31 -16.54
C VAL A 184 -2.39 -25.63 -17.75
N LYS A 185 -1.73 -24.48 -17.53
CA LYS A 185 -1.21 -23.60 -18.58
C LYS A 185 0.09 -22.95 -18.14
N ASN A 186 0.84 -22.45 -19.12
CA ASN A 186 2.05 -21.68 -18.85
C ASN A 186 1.69 -20.20 -18.69
N ILE A 187 2.26 -19.54 -17.69
CA ILE A 187 2.19 -18.08 -17.56
C ILE A 187 2.89 -17.45 -18.74
N GLN A 188 2.21 -16.59 -19.51
CA GLN A 188 2.83 -16.01 -20.71
C GLN A 188 3.85 -14.92 -20.34
N ARG A 189 3.50 -14.03 -19.41
CA ARG A 189 4.36 -12.95 -18.91
C ARG A 189 3.95 -12.54 -17.49
N THR A 190 4.94 -12.23 -16.66
CA THR A 190 4.82 -11.54 -15.38
C THR A 190 5.13 -10.05 -15.55
N VAL A 191 4.30 -9.19 -14.93
CA VAL A 191 4.36 -7.73 -15.11
C VAL A 191 4.18 -7.04 -13.76
N LEU A 192 5.10 -6.12 -13.44
CA LEU A 192 4.94 -5.15 -12.36
C LEU A 192 4.17 -3.93 -12.89
N MET A 193 3.04 -3.62 -12.24
CA MET A 193 2.21 -2.48 -12.57
C MET A 193 2.51 -1.31 -11.64
N MET A 194 3.03 -0.21 -12.18
CA MET A 194 3.31 1.04 -11.48
C MET A 194 2.44 2.15 -12.05
N GLY A 195 1.18 2.20 -11.60
CA GLY A 195 0.18 3.13 -12.14
C GLY A 195 -0.12 2.82 -13.62
N ASN A 196 0.21 3.76 -14.51
CA ASN A 196 0.06 3.60 -15.95
C ASN A 196 1.29 2.96 -16.63
N LYS A 197 2.36 2.66 -15.89
CA LYS A 197 3.57 2.03 -16.40
C LYS A 197 3.58 0.54 -16.10
N PHE A 198 3.98 -0.25 -17.08
CA PHE A 198 4.02 -1.71 -17.02
C PHE A 198 5.46 -2.17 -17.28
N HIS A 199 6.05 -2.85 -16.30
CA HIS A 199 7.41 -3.35 -16.39
C HIS A 199 7.38 -4.87 -16.44
N ARG A 200 7.93 -5.45 -17.51
CA ARG A 200 8.09 -6.90 -17.60
C ARG A 200 9.20 -7.32 -16.64
N VAL A 201 8.94 -8.40 -15.92
CA VAL A 201 9.91 -9.03 -15.02
C VAL A 201 9.98 -10.52 -15.37
N GLU A 202 11.04 -11.19 -14.95
CA GLU A 202 11.20 -12.62 -15.19
C GLU A 202 10.37 -13.41 -14.19
N ASP A 203 10.49 -13.05 -12.92
CA ASP A 203 9.80 -13.69 -11.79
C ASP A 203 9.41 -12.69 -10.70
N VAL A 204 8.49 -13.12 -9.83
CA VAL A 204 8.03 -12.35 -8.66
C VAL A 204 7.84 -13.29 -7.46
N PRO A 205 8.59 -13.12 -6.35
CA PRO A 205 8.45 -13.96 -5.18
C PRO A 205 7.25 -13.56 -4.32
N CYS A 206 6.87 -14.48 -3.42
CA CYS A 206 5.85 -14.26 -2.40
C CYS A 206 6.04 -12.96 -1.60
N GLY A 207 4.92 -12.41 -1.13
CA GLY A 207 4.86 -11.10 -0.47
C GLY A 207 4.64 -9.93 -1.44
N ASN A 208 4.87 -10.13 -2.74
CA ASN A 208 4.65 -9.13 -3.78
C ASN A 208 3.30 -9.29 -4.50
N THR A 209 2.91 -8.22 -5.20
CA THR A 209 1.78 -8.23 -6.14
C THR A 209 2.30 -8.25 -7.57
N VAL A 210 1.59 -8.94 -8.46
CA VAL A 210 1.99 -9.11 -9.86
C VAL A 210 0.76 -9.16 -10.75
N ALA A 211 0.94 -8.70 -11.98
CA ALA A 211 -0.02 -8.84 -13.06
C ALA A 211 0.46 -9.93 -14.03
N LEU A 212 -0.44 -10.80 -14.45
CA LEU A 212 -0.15 -11.91 -15.35
C LEU A 212 -0.86 -11.72 -16.69
N VAL A 213 -0.15 -12.05 -17.77
CA VAL A 213 -0.69 -12.09 -19.13
C VAL A 213 -1.05 -13.53 -19.50
N GLY A 214 -2.20 -13.70 -20.16
CA GLY A 214 -2.63 -14.99 -20.71
C GLY A 214 -3.44 -15.87 -19.75
N VAL A 215 -3.73 -15.38 -18.54
CA VAL A 215 -4.62 -16.04 -17.56
C VAL A 215 -6.09 -15.69 -17.82
N ASP A 216 -6.36 -14.56 -18.48
CA ASP A 216 -7.68 -14.02 -18.79
C ASP A 216 -8.58 -14.92 -19.65
N GLN A 217 -7.98 -15.88 -20.35
CA GLN A 217 -8.73 -16.88 -21.12
C GLN A 217 -9.31 -17.99 -20.26
N TYR A 218 -8.80 -18.17 -19.04
CA TYR A 218 -9.11 -19.29 -18.16
C TYR A 218 -9.78 -18.85 -16.85
N LEU A 219 -9.74 -17.54 -16.56
CA LEU A 219 -10.25 -16.97 -15.32
C LEU A 219 -11.05 -15.70 -15.60
N LEU A 220 -12.30 -15.66 -15.12
CA LEU A 220 -13.20 -14.54 -15.37
C LEU A 220 -13.06 -13.38 -14.37
N LYS A 221 -12.85 -13.68 -13.09
CA LYS A 221 -12.86 -12.66 -12.02
C LYS A 221 -11.74 -12.86 -10.99
N SER A 222 -11.82 -13.95 -10.24
CA SER A 222 -10.88 -14.33 -9.19
C SER A 222 -10.56 -15.81 -9.30
N GLY A 223 -9.49 -16.23 -8.64
CA GLY A 223 -9.07 -17.63 -8.60
C GLY A 223 -7.66 -17.80 -8.06
N THR A 224 -7.28 -19.06 -7.89
CA THR A 224 -6.00 -19.47 -7.31
C THR A 224 -5.06 -19.97 -8.40
N ILE A 225 -3.81 -19.54 -8.34
CA ILE A 225 -2.72 -20.00 -9.22
C ILE A 225 -1.71 -20.73 -8.36
N THR A 226 -1.39 -21.96 -8.74
CA THR A 226 -0.52 -22.82 -7.94
C THR A 226 0.30 -23.80 -8.77
N THR A 227 1.43 -24.23 -8.24
CA THR A 227 2.22 -25.35 -8.78
C THR A 227 1.92 -26.68 -8.09
N TRP A 228 1.17 -26.66 -6.99
CA TRP A 228 0.90 -27.85 -6.19
C TRP A 228 -0.44 -28.48 -6.58
N ASP A 229 -0.45 -29.80 -6.76
CA ASP A 229 -1.59 -30.54 -7.29
C ASP A 229 -2.69 -30.80 -6.25
N GLN A 230 -2.32 -30.87 -4.97
CA GLN A 230 -3.22 -31.04 -3.82
C GLN A 230 -3.69 -29.70 -3.23
N ALA A 231 -3.31 -28.57 -3.83
CA ALA A 231 -3.68 -27.25 -3.37
C ALA A 231 -5.20 -27.03 -3.37
N HIS A 232 -5.69 -26.50 -2.26
CA HIS A 232 -7.02 -25.93 -2.16
C HIS A 232 -7.02 -24.48 -2.67
N ASN A 233 -8.21 -23.90 -2.83
CA ASN A 233 -8.32 -22.50 -3.19
C ASN A 233 -7.88 -21.59 -2.04
N VAL A 234 -7.38 -20.41 -2.42
CA VAL A 234 -7.36 -19.25 -1.54
C VAL A 234 -8.78 -18.71 -1.45
N THR A 235 -9.25 -18.44 -0.23
CA THR A 235 -10.58 -17.94 0.09
C THR A 235 -10.92 -16.71 -0.75
N ASP A 236 -12.07 -16.76 -1.44
CA ASP A 236 -12.57 -15.62 -2.18
C ASP A 236 -12.82 -14.41 -1.26
N MET A 237 -12.42 -13.23 -1.73
CA MET A 237 -12.69 -12.00 -1.01
C MET A 237 -14.20 -11.70 -1.03
N LYS A 238 -14.81 -11.68 0.16
CA LYS A 238 -16.19 -11.20 0.32
C LYS A 238 -16.23 -9.70 0.10
N TYR A 239 -16.74 -9.27 -1.05
CA TYR A 239 -17.03 -7.86 -1.29
C TYR A 239 -18.23 -7.47 -0.43
N SER A 240 -18.02 -6.63 0.58
CA SER A 240 -19.12 -5.88 1.16
C SER A 240 -19.56 -4.88 0.09
N VAL A 241 -20.71 -5.14 -0.54
CA VAL A 241 -21.38 -4.12 -1.35
C VAL A 241 -21.89 -3.08 -0.36
N SER A 242 -21.13 -1.99 -0.22
CA SER A 242 -21.53 -0.79 0.52
C SER A 242 -22.33 0.13 -0.39
#